data_AF-G5QVZ8-F1
#
_entry.id   AF-G5QVZ8-F1
#
_cell.length_a   1.000
_cell.length_b   1.000
_cell.length_c   1.000
_cell.angle_alpha   90.00
_cell.angle_beta   90.00
_cell.angle_gamma   90.00
#
_symmetry.space_group_name_H-M   'P 1'
#
loop_
_entity.id
_entity.type
_entity.pdbx_description
1 polymer ?
#
loop_
_entity_poly.entity_id
_entity_poly.type
_entity_poly.pdbx_seq_one_letter_code
_entity_poly.pdbx_strand_id
1 'polypeptide(L)'
;MRRFPAINIEDSARTLTKRVAWRLPGQKEIIVPDMETKIAAHLAGVGIGFVPQPLCQTLIDKNELVSCTIPTMRPPSPLSLAWHKFGGGKAVEDIVKLFTQRQPEIAGFLSIFNTVRC
;
A
#
# COMPACT_ATOMS: atom_id res chain seq x y z
N MET A 1 2.26 3.89 -20.88
CA MET A 1 1.47 3.39 -19.74
C MET A 1 0.01 3.09 -20.07
N ARG A 2 -0.74 3.97 -20.76
CA ARG A 2 -2.18 3.77 -21.08
C ARG A 2 -2.56 2.45 -21.78
N ARG A 3 -1.61 1.77 -22.42
CA ARG A 3 -1.82 0.45 -23.05
C ARG A 3 -2.04 -0.69 -22.05
N PHE A 4 -1.66 -0.49 -20.78
CA PHE A 4 -1.82 -1.46 -19.71
C PHE A 4 -2.90 -0.98 -18.74
N PRO A 5 -3.83 -1.85 -18.29
CA PRO A 5 -4.79 -1.50 -17.25
C PRO A 5 -4.08 -1.06 -15.96
N ALA A 6 -4.62 -0.06 -15.28
CA ALA A 6 -4.21 0.29 -13.92
C ALA A 6 -4.91 -0.66 -12.94
N ILE A 7 -4.14 -1.32 -12.06
CA ILE A 7 -4.69 -2.14 -10.99
C ILE A 7 -4.76 -1.30 -9.72
N ASN A 8 -5.98 -1.11 -9.20
CA ASN A 8 -6.26 -0.27 -8.04
C ASN A 8 -7.05 -1.04 -6.99
N ILE A 9 -6.78 -0.75 -5.73
CA ILE A 9 -7.54 -1.32 -4.61
C ILE A 9 -8.79 -0.49 -4.43
N GLU A 10 -9.94 -1.14 -4.20
CA GLU A 10 -11.18 -0.45 -3.90
C GLU A 10 -11.03 0.41 -2.63
N ASP A 11 -11.49 1.67 -2.68
CA ASP A 11 -11.64 2.48 -1.47
C ASP A 11 -12.82 1.95 -0.63
N SER A 12 -12.51 1.44 0.56
CA SER A 12 -13.46 0.86 1.50
C SER A 12 -14.19 1.89 2.36
N ALA A 13 -13.96 3.19 2.14
CA ALA A 13 -14.70 4.25 2.79
C ALA A 13 -16.22 4.11 2.58
N ARG A 14 -16.96 4.12 3.71
CA ARG A 14 -18.43 4.03 3.71
C ARG A 14 -19.11 5.39 3.70
N THR A 15 -18.52 6.37 4.39
CA THR A 15 -19.11 7.70 4.63
C THR A 15 -18.33 8.83 3.97
N LEU A 16 -17.05 8.62 3.65
CA LEU A 16 -16.22 9.60 2.97
C LEU A 16 -16.36 9.46 1.45
N THR A 17 -16.16 10.56 0.73
CA THR A 17 -16.02 10.51 -0.73
C THR A 17 -14.89 9.56 -1.09
N LYS A 18 -15.23 8.48 -1.81
CA LYS A 18 -14.26 7.49 -2.27
C LYS A 18 -13.19 8.19 -3.12
N ARG A 19 -11.93 7.97 -2.78
CA ARG A 19 -10.80 8.45 -3.56
C ARG A 19 -10.66 7.58 -4.80
N VAL A 20 -10.62 8.22 -5.95
CA VAL A 20 -10.19 7.54 -7.17
C VAL A 20 -8.69 7.34 -7.07
N ALA A 21 -8.28 6.07 -7.05
CA ALA A 21 -6.87 5.71 -7.07
C ALA A 21 -6.22 6.13 -8.40
N TRP A 22 -4.90 6.00 -8.48
CA TRP A 22 -4.15 6.51 -9.62
C TRP A 22 -4.58 5.83 -10.93
N ARG A 23 -5.00 6.62 -11.91
CA ARG A 23 -5.20 6.19 -13.30
C ARG A 23 -4.98 7.37 -14.24
N LEU A 24 -4.41 7.12 -15.42
CA LEU A 24 -4.32 8.15 -16.45
C LEU A 24 -5.70 8.35 -17.11
N PRO A 25 -6.02 9.56 -17.61
CA PRO A 25 -7.21 9.76 -18.44
C PRO A 25 -7.22 8.77 -19.62
N GLY A 26 -8.35 8.08 -19.79
CA GLY A 26 -8.55 7.05 -20.81
C GLY A 26 -7.86 5.70 -20.56
N GLN A 27 -7.17 5.51 -19.43
CA GLN A 27 -6.59 4.22 -19.07
C GLN A 27 -7.66 3.28 -18.50
N LYS A 28 -7.67 2.02 -18.98
CA LYS A 28 -8.52 0.96 -18.40
C LYS A 28 -8.13 0.71 -16.95
N GLU A 29 -9.09 0.26 -16.15
CA GLU A 29 -8.90 0.02 -14.71
C GLU A 29 -9.41 -1.37 -14.32
N ILE A 30 -8.67 -2.01 -13.42
CA ILE A 30 -9.06 -3.24 -12.74
C ILE A 30 -9.09 -2.91 -11.24
N ILE A 31 -10.27 -3.03 -10.63
CA ILE A 31 -10.45 -2.84 -9.18
C ILE A 31 -10.33 -4.19 -8.48
N VAL A 32 -9.51 -4.25 -7.44
CA VAL A 32 -9.27 -5.45 -6.63
C VAL A 32 -9.58 -5.16 -5.14
N PRO A 33 -9.94 -6.17 -4.33
CA PRO A 33 -10.38 -5.97 -2.95
C PRO A 33 -9.25 -5.63 -1.96
N ASP A 34 -8.03 -6.11 -2.21
CA ASP A 34 -6.93 -6.01 -1.25
C ASP A 34 -5.54 -6.02 -1.92
N MET A 35 -4.49 -5.85 -1.10
CA MET A 35 -3.10 -5.80 -1.55
C MET A 35 -2.59 -7.15 -2.07
N GLU A 36 -3.05 -8.26 -1.50
CA GLU A 36 -2.65 -9.60 -1.93
C GLU A 36 -3.13 -9.86 -3.36
N THR A 37 -4.41 -9.59 -3.62
CA THR A 37 -5.01 -9.70 -4.95
C THR A 37 -4.35 -8.76 -5.94
N LYS A 38 -3.97 -7.54 -5.50
CA LYS A 38 -3.24 -6.59 -6.35
C LYS A 38 -1.87 -7.11 -6.77
N ILE A 39 -1.11 -7.69 -5.85
CA ILE A 39 0.20 -8.28 -6.14
C ILE A 39 0.04 -9.48 -7.07
N ALA A 40 -0.94 -10.36 -6.81
CA ALA A 40 -1.24 -11.50 -7.67
C ALA A 40 -1.60 -11.08 -9.11
N ALA A 41 -2.37 -9.99 -9.27
CA ALA A 41 -2.69 -9.43 -10.58
C ALA A 41 -1.45 -8.87 -11.31
N HIS A 42 -0.49 -8.28 -10.60
CA HIS A 42 0.79 -7.87 -11.19
C HIS A 42 1.61 -9.07 -11.66
N LEU A 43 1.71 -10.12 -10.83
CA LEU A 43 2.40 -11.37 -11.18
C LEU A 43 1.77 -12.07 -12.39
N ALA A 44 0.44 -12.04 -12.50
CA ALA A 44 -0.29 -12.56 -13.65
C ALA A 44 -0.14 -11.70 -14.93
N GLY A 45 0.49 -10.53 -14.84
CA GLY A 45 0.72 -9.65 -15.99
C GLY A 45 -0.54 -8.95 -16.53
N VAL A 46 -1.63 -8.88 -15.77
CA VAL A 46 -2.91 -8.32 -16.26
C VAL A 46 -2.96 -6.79 -16.18
N GLY A 47 -1.97 -6.14 -15.57
CA GLY A 47 -1.90 -4.68 -15.48
C GLY A 47 -0.72 -4.16 -14.65
N ILE A 48 -0.68 -2.84 -14.51
CA ILE A 48 0.38 -2.09 -13.81
C ILE A 48 -0.19 -1.26 -12.67
N GLY A 49 0.63 -0.89 -11.68
CA GLY A 49 0.15 -0.12 -10.55
C GLY A 49 1.24 0.14 -9.51
N PHE A 50 0.93 0.99 -8.54
CA PHE A 50 1.79 1.24 -7.40
C PHE A 50 1.49 0.27 -6.26
N VAL A 51 2.55 -0.29 -5.67
CA VAL A 51 2.54 -1.15 -4.49
C VAL A 51 3.67 -0.73 -3.54
N PRO A 52 3.54 -0.93 -2.22
CA PRO A 52 4.64 -0.67 -1.29
C PRO A 52 5.83 -1.57 -1.62
N GLN A 53 6.99 -0.96 -1.86
CA GLN A 53 8.22 -1.68 -2.20
C GLN A 53 8.53 -2.83 -1.24
N PRO A 54 8.44 -2.68 0.10
CA PRO A 54 8.83 -3.77 0.98
C PRO A 54 7.97 -5.03 0.87
N LEU A 55 6.72 -4.90 0.42
CA LEU A 55 5.85 -6.06 0.18
C LEU A 55 6.22 -6.82 -1.09
N CYS A 56 6.96 -6.18 -2.01
CA CYS A 56 7.31 -6.73 -3.30
C CYS A 56 8.82 -6.92 -3.48
N GLN A 57 9.66 -6.56 -2.50
CA GLN A 57 11.12 -6.59 -2.65
C GLN A 57 11.61 -7.99 -3.03
N THR A 58 11.16 -9.04 -2.34
CA THR A 58 11.52 -10.42 -2.68
C THR A 58 11.06 -10.84 -4.09
N LEU A 59 9.92 -10.34 -4.56
CA LEU A 59 9.42 -10.63 -5.91
C LEU A 59 10.26 -9.91 -6.98
N ILE A 60 10.75 -8.70 -6.67
CA ILE A 60 11.67 -7.95 -7.51
C ILE A 60 13.03 -8.64 -7.55
N ASP A 61 13.57 -9.05 -6.40
CA ASP A 61 14.86 -9.75 -6.29
C ASP A 61 14.86 -11.06 -7.09
N LYS A 62 13.71 -11.74 -7.17
CA LYS A 62 13.49 -12.94 -7.98
C LYS A 62 13.20 -12.69 -9.46
N ASN A 63 13.12 -11.42 -9.89
CA ASN A 63 12.68 -11.01 -11.23
C ASN A 63 11.25 -11.45 -11.60
N GLU A 64 10.40 -11.74 -10.62
CA GLU A 64 8.97 -12.00 -10.84
C GLU A 64 8.18 -10.69 -11.04
N LEU A 65 8.66 -9.60 -10.44
CA LEU A 65 8.17 -8.25 -10.66
C LEU A 65 9.31 -7.32 -11.08
N VAL A 66 8.97 -6.28 -11.85
CA VAL A 66 9.94 -5.25 -12.29
C VAL A 66 9.46 -3.88 -11.84
N SER A 67 10.29 -3.17 -11.09
CA SER A 67 10.04 -1.77 -10.74
C SER A 67 10.16 -0.88 -11.98
N CYS A 68 9.17 -0.03 -12.20
CA CYS A 68 9.13 0.86 -13.34
C CYS A 68 9.29 2.32 -12.91
N THR A 69 10.34 2.98 -13.37
CA THR A 69 10.51 4.43 -13.22
C THR A 69 9.61 5.16 -14.20
N ILE A 70 8.88 6.16 -13.72
CA ILE A 70 8.00 6.99 -14.55
C ILE A 70 8.41 8.46 -14.50
N PRO A 71 8.09 9.27 -15.54
CA PRO A 71 8.51 10.67 -15.60
C PRO A 71 8.09 11.52 -14.40
N THR A 72 6.98 11.16 -13.73
CA THR A 72 6.50 11.84 -12.54
C THR A 72 6.17 10.82 -11.46
N MET A 73 7.15 10.55 -10.60
CA MET A 73 6.96 9.64 -9.47
C MET A 73 6.00 10.24 -8.45
N ARG A 74 5.13 9.40 -7.88
CA ARG A 74 4.28 9.79 -6.76
C ARG A 74 5.15 9.95 -5.51
N PRO A 75 4.94 10.99 -4.68
CA PRO A 75 5.61 11.05 -3.38
C PRO A 75 5.25 9.82 -2.53
N PRO A 76 6.18 9.34 -1.68
CA PRO A 76 5.90 8.28 -0.73
C PRO A 76 4.64 8.59 0.09
N SER A 77 3.76 7.61 0.24
CA SER A 77 2.55 7.77 1.05
C SER A 77 2.88 7.53 2.53
N PRO A 78 2.44 8.41 3.45
CA PRO A 78 2.69 8.20 4.87
C PRO A 78 1.93 6.97 5.39
N LEU A 79 2.57 6.20 6.26
CA LEU A 79 1.90 5.18 7.07
C LEU A 79 1.35 5.85 8.34
N SER A 80 0.04 5.77 8.55
CA SER A 80 -0.62 6.41 9.68
C SER A 80 -1.26 5.39 10.60
N LEU A 81 -1.18 5.64 11.91
CA LEU A 81 -1.96 4.93 12.91
C LEU A 81 -3.26 5.70 13.15
N ALA A 82 -4.39 5.00 13.07
CA ALA A 82 -5.72 5.58 13.26
C ALA A 82 -6.58 4.69 14.16
N TRP A 83 -7.41 5.30 14.98
CA TRP A 83 -8.36 4.62 15.87
C TRP A 83 -9.59 5.50 16.08
N HIS A 84 -10.69 4.90 16.54
CA HIS A 84 -11.92 5.64 16.82
C HIS A 84 -11.75 6.55 18.04
N LYS A 85 -12.16 7.82 17.93
CA LYS A 85 -11.99 8.83 19.00
C LYS A 85 -12.77 8.49 20.27
N PHE A 86 -13.92 7.84 20.13
CA PHE A 86 -14.82 7.51 21.23
C PHE A 86 -14.90 5.99 21.39
N GLY A 87 -14.15 5.42 22.32
CA GLY A 87 -14.04 3.94 22.48
C GLY A 87 -12.62 3.43 22.69
N GLY A 88 -11.66 4.30 23.01
CA GLY A 88 -10.32 3.89 23.42
C GLY A 88 -10.34 3.30 24.82
N GLY A 89 -10.59 1.99 24.92
CA GLY A 89 -10.28 1.25 26.14
C GLY A 89 -8.77 1.10 26.33
N LYS A 90 -8.36 0.56 27.48
CA LYS A 90 -6.95 0.36 27.85
C LYS A 90 -6.10 -0.32 26.75
N ALA A 91 -6.66 -1.29 26.05
CA ALA A 91 -5.99 -1.98 24.95
C ALA A 91 -5.62 -1.04 23.78
N VAL A 92 -6.49 -0.10 23.40
CA VAL A 92 -6.19 0.87 22.32
C VAL A 92 -5.09 1.81 22.76
N GLU A 93 -5.13 2.30 24.01
CA GLU A 93 -4.08 3.16 24.57
C GLU A 93 -2.73 2.45 24.58
N ASP A 94 -2.71 1.18 25.00
CA ASP A 94 -1.49 0.38 25.06
C ASP A 94 -0.93 0.14 23.65
N ILE A 95 -1.77 -0.20 22.67
CA ILE A 95 -1.34 -0.33 21.26
C ILE A 95 -0.79 1.00 20.74
N VAL A 96 -1.51 2.12 20.94
CA VAL A 96 -1.03 3.44 20.51
C VAL A 96 0.30 3.77 21.16
N LYS A 97 0.50 3.43 22.44
CA LYS A 97 1.76 3.60 23.15
C LYS A 97 2.89 2.76 22.53
N LEU A 98 2.63 1.50 22.19
CA LEU A 98 3.61 0.63 21.51
C LEU A 98 4.13 1.28 20.21
N PHE A 99 3.21 1.80 19.38
CA PHE A 99 3.54 2.43 18.10
C PHE A 99 4.18 3.82 18.23
N THR A 100 3.65 4.68 19.09
CA THR A 100 4.17 6.04 19.28
C THR A 100 5.53 6.05 19.96
N GLN A 101 5.80 5.11 20.87
CA GLN A 101 7.08 4.99 21.56
C GLN A 101 8.06 4.02 20.88
N ARG A 102 7.68 3.42 19.75
CA ARG A 102 8.49 2.44 19.00
C ARG A 102 9.04 1.32 19.89
N GLN A 103 8.16 0.75 20.71
CA GLN A 103 8.50 -0.33 21.64
C GLN A 103 8.98 -1.59 20.87
N PRO A 104 9.86 -2.42 21.47
CA PRO A 104 10.49 -3.55 20.77
C PRO A 104 9.51 -4.61 20.26
N GLU A 105 8.34 -4.75 20.88
CA GLU A 105 7.29 -5.71 20.53
C GLU A 105 6.75 -5.47 19.11
N ILE A 106 6.81 -4.24 18.61
CA ILE A 106 6.35 -3.90 17.26
C ILE A 106 7.49 -3.83 16.23
N ALA A 107 8.72 -4.15 16.63
CA ALA A 107 9.88 -4.07 15.74
C ALA A 107 9.70 -4.96 14.49
N GLY A 108 9.08 -6.13 14.64
CA GLY A 108 8.78 -7.03 13.51
C GLY A 108 7.80 -6.43 12.50
N PHE A 109 6.84 -5.61 12.96
CA PHE A 109 5.95 -4.87 12.06
C PHE A 109 6.68 -3.72 11.37
N LEU A 110 7.46 -2.94 12.13
CA LEU A 110 8.16 -1.78 11.60
C LEU A 110 9.31 -2.14 10.66
N SER A 111 9.96 -3.29 10.84
CA SER A 111 11.08 -3.73 9.99
C SER A 111 10.67 -3.85 8.53
N ILE A 112 9.44 -4.31 8.28
CA ILE A 112 8.84 -4.41 6.94
C ILE A 112 8.82 -3.02 6.29
N PHE A 113 8.48 -1.96 7.01
CA PHE A 113 8.29 -0.63 6.40
C PHE A 113 9.50 0.31 6.55
N ASN A 114 10.47 -0.02 7.40
CA ASN A 114 11.68 0.78 7.63
C ASN A 114 12.81 0.50 6.61
N THR A 115 12.64 -0.45 5.69
CA THR A 115 13.64 -0.74 4.65
C THR A 115 13.56 0.26 3.48
N VAL A 116 13.45 1.56 3.76
CA VAL A 116 13.70 2.60 2.77
C VAL A 116 15.17 2.98 2.91
N ARG A 117 16.05 2.21 2.26
CA ARG A 117 17.38 2.72 1.92
C ARG A 117 17.25 3.37 0.53
N CYS A 118 17.14 4.69 0.52
CA CYS A 118 17.52 5.49 -0.63
C CYS A 118 19.03 5.41 -0.82
#